data_AF-A0A2V6H396-F1
#
_entry.id   AF-A0A2V6H396-F1
#
_cell.length_a   1.000
_cell.length_b   1.000
_cell.length_c   1.000
_cell.angle_alpha   90.00
_cell.angle_beta   90.00
_cell.angle_gamma   90.00
#
_symmetry.space_group_name_H-M   'P 1'
#
loop_
_entity.id
_entity.type
_entity.pdbx_description
1 polymer ?
#
loop_
_entity_poly.entity_id
_entity_poly.type
_entity_poly.pdbx_seq_one_letter_code
_entity_poly.pdbx_strand_id
1 'polypeptide(L)'
;MAIFKKPAIKAAAGRKREMPRGIFQKCPGCGQVVPDIELAQNQRVCPRCDYHQAQPAMERIHTLLDPETFVEMDAELRSVDVLRFQGIATYKDRLKKYQESTGLGDAVISGHGILDGYKVAIAVMDFGFLAATMGSVVGEKITRTIEYGTTQRCAMIIVAASGGARMYEGMLSLMQMAKTSGALARHGEEK
;
A
#
# COMPACT_ATOMS: atom_id res chain seq x y z
N MET A 1 51.47 -50.12 -0.33
CA MET A 1 51.56 -48.65 -0.16
C MET A 1 50.88 -47.98 -1.36
N ALA A 2 49.68 -47.43 -1.19
CA ALA A 2 49.00 -46.69 -2.25
C ALA A 2 49.47 -45.23 -2.20
N ILE A 3 50.22 -44.79 -3.22
CA ILE A 3 50.99 -43.53 -3.26
C ILE A 3 50.19 -42.34 -3.84
N PHE A 4 48.89 -42.49 -4.15
CA PHE A 4 48.12 -41.38 -4.72
C PHE A 4 46.88 -41.04 -3.88
N LYS A 5 46.99 -39.98 -3.06
CA LYS A 5 45.85 -39.27 -2.50
C LYS A 5 45.18 -38.45 -3.61
N LYS A 6 43.88 -38.69 -3.85
CA LYS A 6 43.07 -37.86 -4.76
C LYS A 6 43.13 -36.40 -4.29
N PRO A 7 43.40 -35.42 -5.18
CA PRO A 7 43.41 -34.02 -4.79
C PRO A 7 41.97 -33.57 -4.48
N ALA A 8 41.79 -32.96 -3.32
CA ALA A 8 40.53 -32.36 -2.94
C ALA A 8 40.33 -31.07 -3.74
N ILE A 9 39.43 -31.10 -4.72
CA ILE A 9 38.95 -29.90 -5.41
C ILE A 9 38.15 -29.11 -4.37
N LYS A 10 38.80 -28.12 -3.75
CA LYS A 10 38.09 -27.11 -2.96
C LYS A 10 37.25 -26.31 -3.93
N ALA A 11 35.94 -26.57 -3.94
CA ALA A 11 34.99 -25.69 -4.61
C ALA A 11 35.23 -24.28 -4.06
N ALA A 12 35.75 -23.39 -4.91
CA ALA A 12 35.87 -21.99 -4.57
C ALA A 12 34.47 -21.53 -4.19
N ALA A 13 34.30 -21.12 -2.93
CA ALA A 13 33.05 -20.54 -2.46
C ALA A 13 32.69 -19.43 -3.43
N GLY A 14 31.70 -19.69 -4.29
CA GLY A 14 31.22 -18.71 -5.25
C GLY A 14 30.90 -17.46 -4.46
N ARG A 15 31.60 -16.36 -4.76
CA ARG A 15 31.21 -15.03 -4.28
C ARG A 15 29.70 -14.95 -4.50
N LYS A 16 28.91 -14.88 -3.42
CA LYS A 16 27.50 -14.51 -3.53
C LYS A 16 27.54 -13.17 -4.26
N ARG A 17 27.24 -13.17 -5.55
CA ARG A 17 27.02 -11.95 -6.31
C ARG A 17 25.90 -11.25 -5.55
N GLU A 18 26.22 -10.14 -4.89
CA GLU A 18 25.19 -9.29 -4.32
C GLU A 18 24.35 -8.84 -5.51
N MET A 19 23.21 -9.50 -5.68
CA MET A 19 22.23 -9.10 -6.68
C MET A 19 21.78 -7.70 -6.31
N PRO A 20 21.77 -6.74 -7.26
CA PRO A 20 21.25 -5.42 -7.00
C PRO A 20 19.83 -5.55 -6.45
N ARG A 21 19.57 -4.91 -5.31
CA ARG A 21 18.25 -4.94 -4.68
C ARG A 21 17.24 -4.30 -5.62
N GLY A 22 16.08 -4.93 -5.80
CA GLY A 22 14.96 -4.38 -6.56
C GLY A 22 14.89 -4.75 -8.05
N ILE A 23 15.83 -5.52 -8.61
CA ILE A 23 15.73 -5.95 -10.02
C ILE A 23 14.88 -7.22 -10.17
N PHE A 24 14.86 -8.06 -9.14
CA PHE A 24 14.15 -9.34 -9.15
C PHE A 24 13.37 -9.53 -7.86
N GLN A 25 12.15 -10.05 -7.97
CA GLN A 25 11.31 -10.44 -6.84
C GLN A 25 10.95 -11.92 -6.90
N LYS A 26 10.87 -12.54 -5.74
CA LYS A 26 10.41 -13.92 -5.62
C LYS A 26 8.89 -13.92 -5.46
N CYS A 27 8.18 -14.57 -6.38
CA CYS A 27 6.74 -14.71 -6.30
C CYS A 27 6.34 -15.55 -5.06
N PRO A 28 5.46 -15.05 -4.18
CA PRO A 28 4.95 -15.83 -3.04
C PRO A 28 4.13 -17.06 -3.44
N GLY A 29 3.45 -17.02 -4.59
CA GLY A 29 2.58 -18.10 -5.07
C GLY A 29 3.34 -19.32 -5.62
N CYS A 30 4.26 -19.12 -6.57
CA CYS A 30 4.99 -20.21 -7.23
C CYS A 30 6.47 -20.31 -6.84
N GLY A 31 7.00 -19.36 -6.07
CA GLY A 31 8.40 -19.33 -5.64
C GLY A 31 9.41 -18.97 -6.73
N GLN A 32 8.97 -18.73 -7.97
CA GLN A 32 9.84 -18.32 -9.07
C GLN A 32 10.33 -16.88 -8.89
N VAL A 33 11.52 -16.62 -9.41
CA VAL A 33 12.12 -15.28 -9.42
C VAL A 33 11.70 -14.59 -10.71
N VAL A 34 11.01 -13.47 -10.59
CA VAL A 34 10.50 -12.67 -11.72
C VAL A 34 11.19 -11.29 -11.71
N PRO A 35 11.63 -10.76 -12.85
CA PRO A 35 12.12 -9.39 -12.95
C PRO A 35 11.07 -8.37 -12.49
N ASP A 36 11.48 -7.33 -11.75
CA ASP A 36 10.57 -6.31 -11.24
C ASP A 36 9.92 -5.50 -12.37
N ILE A 37 10.64 -5.26 -13.46
CA ILE A 37 10.14 -4.58 -14.66
C ILE A 37 8.99 -5.37 -15.30
N GLU A 38 9.12 -6.70 -15.41
CA GLU A 38 8.07 -7.57 -15.96
C GLU A 38 6.83 -7.54 -15.05
N LEU A 39 7.03 -7.53 -13.72
CA LEU A 39 5.93 -7.36 -12.77
C LEU A 39 5.26 -5.99 -12.88
N ALA A 40 6.02 -4.90 -12.98
CA ALA A 40 5.47 -3.55 -13.10
C ALA A 40 4.65 -3.39 -14.40
N GLN A 41 5.15 -3.93 -15.51
CA GLN A 41 4.43 -3.93 -16.80
C GLN A 41 3.15 -4.77 -16.74
N ASN A 42 3.15 -5.85 -15.95
CA ASN A 42 2.00 -6.73 -15.76
C ASN A 42 1.19 -6.41 -14.49
N GLN A 43 1.20 -5.15 -14.03
CA GLN A 43 0.39 -4.67 -12.90
C GLN A 43 0.55 -5.48 -11.60
N ARG A 44 1.79 -5.90 -11.32
CA ARG A 44 2.21 -6.76 -10.20
C ARG A 44 1.58 -8.16 -10.19
N VAL A 45 1.08 -8.64 -11.32
CA VAL A 45 0.59 -10.02 -11.49
C VAL A 45 1.72 -10.91 -11.98
N CYS A 46 1.90 -12.06 -11.33
CA CYS A 46 2.95 -13.01 -11.71
C CYS A 46 2.62 -13.67 -13.06
N PRO A 47 3.47 -13.53 -14.10
CA PRO A 47 3.22 -14.06 -15.46
C PRO A 47 3.38 -15.59 -15.57
N ARG A 48 3.48 -16.29 -14.44
CA ARG A 48 3.76 -17.73 -14.36
C ARG A 48 2.67 -18.49 -13.60
N CYS A 49 1.98 -17.82 -12.68
CA CYS A 49 0.95 -18.45 -11.85
C CYS A 49 -0.23 -17.52 -11.54
N ASP A 50 -0.32 -16.36 -12.18
CA ASP A 50 -1.36 -15.33 -11.99
C ASP A 50 -1.56 -14.86 -10.55
N TYR A 51 -0.57 -15.06 -9.69
CA TYR A 51 -0.62 -14.55 -8.33
C TYR A 51 -0.50 -13.02 -8.33
N HIS A 52 -1.49 -12.35 -7.74
CA HIS A 52 -1.51 -10.90 -7.56
C HIS A 52 -0.64 -10.50 -6.36
N GLN A 53 0.45 -9.79 -6.63
CA GLN A 53 1.32 -9.28 -5.58
C GLN A 53 0.81 -7.92 -5.06
N ALA A 54 1.29 -7.54 -3.88
CA ALA A 54 1.02 -6.21 -3.33
C ALA A 54 1.53 -5.15 -4.31
N GLN A 55 0.69 -4.14 -4.56
CA GLN A 55 0.99 -3.02 -5.43
C GLN A 55 0.97 -1.72 -4.62
N PRO A 56 1.97 -0.84 -4.77
CA PRO A 56 1.96 0.48 -4.14
C PRO A 56 0.72 1.30 -4.55
N ALA A 57 0.20 2.12 -3.63
CA ALA A 57 -1.03 2.86 -3.87
C ALA A 57 -0.94 3.82 -5.07
N MET A 58 0.18 4.54 -5.24
CA MET A 58 0.39 5.42 -6.40
C MET A 58 0.42 4.65 -7.72
N GLU A 59 1.05 3.46 -7.75
CA GLU A 59 1.10 2.63 -8.94
C GLU A 59 -0.31 2.16 -9.34
N ARG A 60 -1.13 1.80 -8.35
CA ARG A 60 -2.54 1.47 -8.56
C ARG A 60 -3.35 2.66 -9.08
N ILE A 61 -3.14 3.86 -8.54
CA ILE A 61 -3.81 5.09 -9.00
C ILE A 61 -3.46 5.36 -10.47
N HIS A 62 -2.18 5.31 -10.84
CA HIS A 62 -1.73 5.53 -12.21
C HIS A 62 -2.21 4.45 -13.19
N THR A 63 -2.49 3.24 -12.70
CA THR A 63 -3.05 2.16 -13.53
C THR A 63 -4.56 2.32 -13.74
N LEU A 64 -5.27 2.92 -12.79
CA LEU A 64 -6.73 3.05 -12.84
C LEU A 64 -7.22 4.34 -13.51
N LEU A 65 -6.48 5.44 -13.36
CA LEU A 65 -6.89 6.74 -13.85
C LEU A 65 -6.19 7.10 -15.16
N ASP A 66 -6.82 7.99 -15.91
CA ASP A 66 -6.27 8.58 -17.11
C ASP A 66 -4.98 9.36 -16.75
N PRO A 67 -3.95 9.31 -17.62
CA PRO A 67 -2.66 9.95 -17.34
C PRO A 67 -2.79 11.44 -16.99
N GLU A 68 -2.02 11.89 -16.00
CA GLU A 68 -1.92 13.30 -15.57
C GLU A 68 -3.25 13.93 -15.06
N THR A 69 -4.25 13.11 -14.71
CA THR A 69 -5.53 13.62 -14.20
C THR A 69 -5.69 13.58 -12.69
N PHE A 70 -4.84 12.82 -12.00
CA PHE A 70 -4.93 12.63 -10.55
C PHE A 70 -4.53 13.90 -9.79
N VAL A 71 -5.41 14.32 -8.88
CA VAL A 71 -5.16 15.40 -7.93
C VAL A 71 -5.32 14.83 -6.53
N GLU A 72 -4.21 14.74 -5.79
CA GLU A 72 -4.23 14.27 -4.40
C GLU A 72 -4.92 15.29 -3.48
N MET A 73 -5.75 14.79 -2.58
CA MET A 73 -6.38 15.57 -1.51
C MET A 73 -5.73 15.26 -0.17
N ASP A 74 -5.66 16.27 0.71
CA ASP A 74 -5.19 16.12 2.08
C ASP A 74 -3.78 15.48 2.18
N ALA A 75 -2.92 15.77 1.19
CA ALA A 75 -1.58 15.20 1.06
C ALA A 75 -0.66 15.50 2.25
N GLU A 76 -0.98 16.54 3.04
CA GLU A 76 -0.24 16.95 4.24
C GLU A 76 -0.79 16.33 5.54
N LEU A 77 -1.92 15.62 5.51
CA LEU A 77 -2.50 15.02 6.71
C LEU A 77 -1.63 13.86 7.22
N ARG A 78 -1.30 13.86 8.52
CA ARG A 78 -0.37 12.90 9.15
C ARG A 78 -0.95 12.36 10.45
N SER A 79 -0.67 11.09 10.74
CA SER A 79 -1.06 10.47 12.01
C SER A 79 -0.25 11.01 13.18
N VAL A 80 -0.90 11.08 14.35
CA VAL A 80 -0.31 11.54 15.60
C VAL A 80 -0.64 10.56 16.73
N ASP A 81 0.23 10.47 17.72
CA ASP A 81 0.03 9.61 18.88
C ASP A 81 -0.76 10.33 19.98
N VAL A 82 -2.09 10.28 19.87
CA VAL A 82 -3.02 10.91 20.82
C VAL A 82 -3.02 10.18 22.17
N LEU A 83 -2.94 8.85 22.15
CA LEU A 83 -3.04 8.01 23.34
C LEU A 83 -1.71 7.86 24.09
N ARG A 84 -0.61 8.39 23.53
CA ARG A 84 0.76 8.23 24.03
C ARG A 84 1.08 6.75 24.24
N PHE A 85 0.77 5.92 23.24
CA PHE A 85 0.83 4.47 23.37
C PHE A 85 2.27 4.01 23.67
N GLN A 86 2.43 3.30 24.78
CA GLN A 86 3.71 2.72 25.20
C GLN A 86 3.70 1.20 25.01
N GLY A 87 4.62 0.72 24.18
CA GLY A 87 4.90 -0.70 23.98
C GLY A 87 6.39 -0.91 23.73
N ILE A 88 6.77 -2.05 23.13
CA ILE A 88 8.18 -2.36 22.79
C ILE A 88 8.81 -1.25 21.91
N ALA A 89 8.01 -0.61 21.07
CA ALA A 89 8.36 0.61 20.36
C ALA A 89 7.17 1.56 20.44
N THR A 90 7.42 2.86 20.62
CA THR A 90 6.36 3.87 20.70
C THR A 90 5.61 3.98 19.37
N TYR A 91 4.35 4.42 19.41
CA TYR A 91 3.60 4.62 18.17
C TYR A 91 4.25 5.70 17.29
N LYS A 92 4.76 6.78 17.91
CA LYS A 92 5.49 7.83 17.21
C LYS A 92 6.71 7.30 16.44
N ASP A 93 7.50 6.41 17.04
CA ASP A 93 8.66 5.82 16.37
C ASP A 93 8.25 4.92 15.20
N ARG A 94 7.16 4.17 15.36
CA ARG A 94 6.59 3.35 14.28
C ARG A 94 6.13 4.23 13.12
N LEU A 95 5.36 5.29 13.40
CA LEU A 95 4.92 6.24 12.37
C LEU A 95 6.11 6.80 11.60
N LYS A 96 7.11 7.33 12.31
CA LYS A 96 8.32 7.88 11.70
C LYS A 96 9.02 6.85 10.80
N LYS A 97 9.23 5.64 11.30
CA LYS A 97 9.87 4.55 10.54
C LYS A 97 9.11 4.24 9.24
N TYR A 98 7.78 4.10 9.31
CA TYR A 98 7.00 3.77 8.11
C TYR A 98 6.92 4.94 7.14
N GLN A 99 6.77 6.18 7.62
CA GLN A 99 6.83 7.39 6.80
C GLN A 99 8.17 7.51 6.06
N GLU A 100 9.30 7.27 6.73
CA GLU A 100 10.63 7.28 6.11
C GLU A 100 10.80 6.14 5.08
N SER A 101 10.30 4.94 5.38
CA SER A 101 10.47 3.79 4.48
C SER A 101 9.56 3.80 3.25
N THR A 102 8.38 4.43 3.36
CA THR A 102 7.36 4.41 2.29
C THR A 102 7.23 5.76 1.57
N GLY A 103 7.67 6.85 2.20
CA GLY A 103 7.41 8.21 1.73
C GLY A 103 5.96 8.67 1.93
N LEU A 104 5.09 7.83 2.49
CA LEU A 104 3.67 8.13 2.67
C LEU A 104 3.40 8.82 3.99
N GLY A 105 2.40 9.71 4.01
CA GLY A 105 1.93 10.35 5.24
C GLY A 105 1.16 9.40 6.17
N ASP A 106 0.38 8.49 5.56
CA ASP A 106 -0.35 7.39 6.19
C ASP A 106 -0.67 6.31 5.14
N ALA A 107 -1.40 5.27 5.54
CA ALA A 107 -1.80 4.10 4.77
C ALA A 107 -2.85 4.33 3.68
N VAL A 108 -3.16 5.58 3.31
CA VAL A 108 -4.10 5.85 2.22
C VAL A 108 -3.70 7.09 1.43
N ILE A 109 -3.75 6.96 0.12
CA ILE A 109 -3.67 8.07 -0.83
C ILE A 109 -5.07 8.26 -1.38
N SER A 110 -5.56 9.50 -1.37
CA SER A 110 -6.91 9.78 -1.82
C SER A 110 -6.97 11.11 -2.55
N GLY A 111 -7.98 11.26 -3.41
CA GLY A 111 -8.09 12.39 -4.29
C GLY A 111 -9.17 12.18 -5.33
N HIS A 112 -9.01 12.82 -6.47
CA HIS A 112 -9.90 12.65 -7.61
C HIS A 112 -9.13 12.65 -8.93
N GLY A 113 -9.75 12.14 -9.98
CA GLY A 113 -9.19 12.18 -11.33
C GLY A 113 -10.22 11.77 -12.36
N ILE A 114 -9.75 11.41 -13.55
CA ILE A 114 -10.59 10.93 -14.65
C ILE A 114 -10.31 9.45 -14.88
N LEU A 115 -11.34 8.66 -15.14
CA LEU A 115 -11.26 7.27 -15.58
C LEU A 115 -12.13 7.13 -16.83
N ASP A 116 -11.50 6.84 -17.96
CA ASP A 116 -12.16 6.71 -19.27
C ASP A 116 -13.07 7.91 -19.60
N GLY A 117 -12.60 9.13 -19.30
CA GLY A 117 -13.37 10.36 -19.48
C GLY A 117 -14.40 10.70 -18.38
N TYR A 118 -14.60 9.83 -17.40
CA TYR A 118 -15.51 10.08 -16.26
C TYR A 118 -14.75 10.61 -15.04
N LYS A 119 -15.22 11.72 -14.47
CA LYS A 119 -14.70 12.19 -13.18
C LYS A 119 -15.01 11.15 -12.10
N VAL A 120 -14.01 10.82 -11.28
CA VAL A 120 -14.14 9.88 -10.17
C VAL A 120 -13.41 10.39 -8.93
N ALA A 121 -13.98 10.14 -7.76
CA ALA A 121 -13.29 10.26 -6.49
C ALA A 121 -12.66 8.91 -6.15
N ILE A 122 -11.43 8.90 -5.66
CA ILE A 122 -10.67 7.66 -5.45
C ILE A 122 -9.88 7.68 -4.13
N ALA A 123 -9.93 6.57 -3.40
CA ALA A 123 -9.07 6.32 -2.25
C ALA A 123 -8.40 4.94 -2.39
N VAL A 124 -7.08 4.90 -2.30
CA VAL A 124 -6.28 3.67 -2.45
C VAL A 124 -5.44 3.46 -1.20
N MET A 125 -5.67 2.34 -0.53
CA MET A 125 -4.93 1.97 0.68
C MET A 125 -3.60 1.30 0.34
N ASP A 126 -2.54 1.58 1.11
CA ASP A 126 -1.20 1.03 0.90
C ASP A 126 -0.77 0.12 2.05
N PHE A 127 -0.68 -1.18 1.78
CA PHE A 127 -0.31 -2.19 2.77
C PHE A 127 1.12 -2.02 3.31
N GLY A 128 2.00 -1.31 2.59
CA GLY A 128 3.36 -1.01 3.02
C GLY A 128 3.41 -0.14 4.27
N PHE A 129 2.37 0.64 4.56
CA PHE A 129 2.28 1.49 5.76
C PHE A 129 1.47 0.80 6.86
N LEU A 130 2.15 0.26 7.88
CA LEU A 130 1.49 -0.39 9.03
C LEU A 130 0.39 -1.40 8.63
N ALA A 131 0.67 -2.24 7.62
CA ALA A 131 -0.28 -3.22 7.07
C ALA A 131 -1.63 -2.61 6.67
N ALA A 132 -1.60 -1.34 6.25
CA ALA A 132 -2.77 -0.52 5.96
C ALA A 132 -3.89 -0.54 7.02
N THR A 133 -3.52 -0.66 8.29
CA THR A 133 -4.51 -0.66 9.38
C THR A 133 -5.29 0.65 9.42
N MET A 134 -6.60 0.63 9.67
CA MET A 134 -7.40 1.85 9.65
C MET A 134 -7.26 2.62 10.97
N GLY A 135 -6.64 3.82 10.91
CA GLY A 135 -6.59 4.81 11.98
C GLY A 135 -7.32 6.10 11.60
N SER A 136 -7.22 7.13 12.45
CA SER A 136 -7.97 8.39 12.32
C SER A 136 -7.73 9.09 10.99
N VAL A 137 -6.48 9.14 10.52
CA VAL A 137 -6.13 9.75 9.22
C VAL A 137 -6.70 8.97 8.04
N VAL A 138 -6.61 7.64 8.08
CA VAL A 138 -7.19 6.79 7.03
C VAL A 138 -8.70 7.02 6.95
N GLY A 139 -9.39 7.01 8.10
CA GLY A 139 -10.82 7.29 8.16
C GLY A 139 -11.19 8.70 7.69
N GLU A 140 -10.43 9.73 8.09
CA GLU A 140 -10.62 11.10 7.62
C GLU A 140 -10.44 11.24 6.12
N LYS A 141 -9.31 10.78 5.55
CA LYS A 141 -9.03 10.88 4.11
C LYS A 141 -10.10 10.18 3.28
N ILE A 142 -10.50 8.96 3.67
CA ILE A 142 -11.57 8.24 2.97
C ILE A 142 -12.89 9.00 3.07
N THR A 143 -13.24 9.50 4.26
CA THR A 143 -14.49 10.26 4.46
C THR A 143 -14.53 11.52 3.61
N ARG A 144 -13.48 12.33 3.60
CA ARG A 144 -13.39 13.55 2.78
C ARG A 144 -13.49 13.27 1.30
N THR A 145 -12.88 12.18 0.84
CA THR A 145 -12.97 11.77 -0.57
C THR A 145 -14.37 11.30 -0.94
N ILE A 146 -15.07 10.59 -0.06
CA ILE A 146 -16.49 10.24 -0.25
C ILE A 146 -17.34 11.51 -0.32
N GLU A 147 -17.19 12.44 0.63
CA GLU A 147 -17.92 13.70 0.67
C GLU A 147 -17.66 14.57 -0.56
N TYR A 148 -16.42 14.56 -1.07
CA TYR A 148 -16.07 15.16 -2.35
C TYR A 148 -16.82 14.50 -3.49
N GLY A 149 -16.82 13.16 -3.55
CA GLY A 149 -17.55 12.38 -4.56
C GLY A 149 -19.04 12.73 -4.59
N THR A 150 -19.66 12.80 -3.40
CA THR A 150 -21.04 13.23 -3.19
C THR A 150 -21.27 14.66 -3.72
N THR A 151 -20.48 15.63 -3.24
CA THR A 151 -20.62 17.04 -3.63
C THR A 151 -20.43 17.28 -5.13
N GLN A 152 -19.50 16.55 -5.74
CA GLN A 152 -19.17 16.66 -7.16
C GLN A 152 -20.03 15.77 -8.05
N ARG A 153 -20.93 14.97 -7.47
CA ARG A 153 -21.75 13.97 -8.17
C ARG A 153 -20.91 13.06 -9.07
N CYS A 154 -19.81 12.56 -8.55
CA CYS A 154 -18.94 11.64 -9.26
C CYS A 154 -18.87 10.29 -8.56
N ALA A 155 -18.56 9.24 -9.33
CA ALA A 155 -18.44 7.89 -8.80
C ALA A 155 -17.29 7.81 -7.79
N MET A 156 -17.51 7.04 -6.72
CA MET A 156 -16.52 6.79 -5.67
C MET A 156 -15.88 5.41 -5.83
N ILE A 157 -14.54 5.36 -5.86
CA ILE A 157 -13.76 4.12 -5.94
C ILE A 157 -12.88 3.99 -4.70
N ILE A 158 -13.01 2.88 -3.95
CA ILE A 158 -12.14 2.57 -2.81
C ILE A 158 -11.40 1.27 -3.10
N VAL A 159 -10.07 1.33 -3.22
CA VAL A 159 -9.21 0.14 -3.29
C VAL A 159 -8.76 -0.21 -1.89
N ALA A 160 -9.44 -1.17 -1.30
CA ALA A 160 -9.20 -1.60 0.07
C ALA A 160 -8.05 -2.61 0.14
N ALA A 161 -7.09 -2.33 1.01
CA ALA A 161 -6.09 -3.27 1.49
C ALA A 161 -5.90 -2.94 2.96
N SER A 162 -6.12 -3.89 3.88
CA SER A 162 -5.98 -3.63 5.31
C SER A 162 -5.80 -4.91 6.12
N GLY A 163 -4.93 -4.86 7.12
CA GLY A 163 -4.79 -5.86 8.16
C GLY A 163 -5.76 -5.68 9.34
N GLY A 164 -6.64 -4.67 9.32
CA GLY A 164 -7.65 -4.41 10.35
C GLY A 164 -7.61 -3.00 10.94
N ALA A 165 -8.04 -2.82 12.18
CA ALA A 165 -8.03 -1.53 12.86
C ALA A 165 -6.64 -1.18 13.44
N ARG A 166 -6.30 0.11 13.51
CA ARG A 166 -5.03 0.56 14.06
C ARG A 166 -5.06 0.55 15.59
N MET A 167 -4.58 -0.54 16.18
CA MET A 167 -4.61 -0.75 17.63
C MET A 167 -3.98 0.39 18.44
N TYR A 168 -2.96 1.07 17.89
CA TYR A 168 -2.27 2.19 18.56
C TYR A 168 -3.17 3.39 18.86
N GLU A 169 -4.27 3.55 18.12
CA GLU A 169 -5.25 4.63 18.33
C GLU A 169 -6.53 4.12 19.03
N GLY A 170 -6.58 2.84 19.41
CA GLY A 170 -7.65 2.26 20.22
C GLY A 170 -9.05 2.50 19.65
N MET A 171 -9.93 3.09 20.47
CA MET A 171 -11.32 3.36 20.09
C MET A 171 -11.45 4.32 18.89
N LEU A 172 -10.49 5.23 18.68
CA LEU A 172 -10.52 6.15 17.54
C LEU A 172 -10.50 5.38 16.23
N SER A 173 -9.74 4.30 16.13
CA SER A 173 -9.70 3.41 14.97
C SER A 173 -11.03 2.71 14.72
N LEU A 174 -11.67 2.21 15.79
CA LEU A 174 -12.98 1.56 15.68
C LEU A 174 -14.04 2.53 15.15
N MET A 175 -14.04 3.77 15.66
CA MET A 175 -15.01 4.79 15.23
C MET A 175 -14.85 5.20 13.77
N GLN A 176 -13.71 4.95 13.13
CA GLN A 176 -13.54 5.23 11.71
C GLN A 176 -14.45 4.36 10.82
N MET A 177 -14.82 3.16 11.28
CA MET A 177 -15.81 2.32 10.58
C MET A 177 -17.17 3.02 10.53
N ALA A 178 -17.66 3.49 11.68
CA ALA A 178 -18.94 4.21 11.76
C ALA A 178 -18.91 5.49 10.92
N LYS A 179 -17.82 6.25 11.00
CA LYS A 179 -17.64 7.50 10.25
C LYS A 179 -17.69 7.29 8.73
N THR A 180 -16.83 6.41 8.21
CA THR A 180 -16.78 6.13 6.77
C THR A 180 -18.05 5.47 6.25
N SER A 181 -18.68 4.60 7.06
CA SER A 181 -19.98 4.01 6.70
C SER A 181 -21.09 5.05 6.63
N GLY A 182 -21.13 6.02 7.54
CA GLY A 182 -22.09 7.12 7.49
C GLY A 182 -21.92 8.00 6.25
N ALA A 183 -20.68 8.30 5.86
CA ALA A 183 -20.39 9.03 4.63
C ALA A 183 -20.80 8.25 3.38
N LEU A 184 -20.51 6.94 3.32
CA LEU A 184 -20.92 6.07 2.23
C LEU A 184 -22.45 5.94 2.11
N ALA A 185 -23.14 5.81 3.24
CA ALA A 185 -24.60 5.74 3.26
C ALA A 185 -25.20 7.00 2.64
N ARG A 186 -24.73 8.18 3.04
CA ARG A 186 -25.16 9.46 2.45
C ARG A 186 -24.84 9.54 0.95
N HIS A 187 -23.63 9.13 0.54
CA HIS A 187 -23.26 9.10 -0.88
C HIS A 187 -24.20 8.22 -1.70
N GLY A 188 -24.63 7.07 -1.16
CA GLY A 188 -25.56 6.16 -1.86
C GLY A 188 -27.02 6.65 -1.91
N GLU A 189 -27.42 7.58 -1.04
CA GLU A 189 -28.75 8.20 -1.07
C GLU A 189 -28.86 9.32 -2.11
N GLU A 190 -27.74 9.97 -2.43
CA GLU A 190 -27.69 11.01 -3.45
C GLU A 190 -27.67 10.40 -4.85
N LYS A 191 -28.73 10.66 -5.62
CA LYS A 191 -28.91 10.22 -7.01
C LYS A 191 -28.37 11.23 -8.02
#